data_AF-T1A894-F1
#
_entry.id   AF-T1A894-F1
#
_cell.length_a   1.000
_cell.length_b   1.000
_cell.length_c   1.000
_cell.angle_alpha   90.00
_cell.angle_beta   90.00
_cell.angle_gamma   90.00
#
_symmetry.space_group_name_H-M   'P 1'
#
loop_
_entity.id
_entity.type
_entity.pdbx_description
1 polymer ?
#
loop_
_entity_poly.entity_id
_entity_poly.type
_entity_poly.pdbx_seq_one_letter_code
_entity_poly.pdbx_strand_id
1 'polypeptide(L)'
;FNLLGQVAITAGIDFGFATFFSVFLNMTAGYPTSPGYVLIVYAGILLLHGVLNTFGVRLVSLLSDVSAWWHVLGVLVIAVVLFFVPSHHASASFIFTKFENVTTLMCPSTCSCSAC
;
A
#
# COMPACT_ATOMS: atom_id res chain seq x y z
N PHE A 1 2.90 -2.70 -26.71
CA PHE A 1 2.43 -3.41 -25.51
C PHE A 1 3.63 -4.02 -24.80
N ASN A 2 3.86 -3.66 -23.53
CA ASN A 2 4.94 -4.24 -22.74
C ASN A 2 4.41 -5.44 -21.95
N LEU A 3 4.47 -6.63 -22.55
CA LEU A 3 4.00 -7.88 -21.96
C LEU A 3 4.59 -8.08 -20.55
N LEU A 4 5.87 -7.71 -20.40
CA LEU A 4 6.59 -7.77 -19.13
C LEU A 4 5.94 -6.89 -18.05
N GLY A 5 5.44 -5.71 -18.43
CA GLY A 5 4.78 -4.79 -17.51
C GLY A 5 3.45 -5.33 -16.99
N GLN A 6 2.62 -5.94 -17.84
CA GLN A 6 1.36 -6.54 -17.38
C GLN A 6 1.59 -7.76 -16.49
N VAL A 7 2.51 -8.65 -16.88
CA VAL A 7 2.86 -9.82 -16.07
C VAL A 7 3.42 -9.40 -14.71
N ALA A 8 4.27 -8.37 -14.66
CA ALA A 8 4.83 -7.85 -13.41
C ALA A 8 3.74 -7.28 -12.48
N ILE A 9 2.77 -6.54 -13.02
CA ILE A 9 1.66 -5.97 -12.24
C ILE A 9 0.78 -7.09 -11.67
N THR A 10 0.38 -8.06 -12.50
CA THR A 10 -0.46 -9.19 -12.05
C THR A 10 0.25 -10.01 -10.98
N ALA A 11 1.52 -10.38 -11.20
CA ALA A 11 2.32 -11.12 -10.23
C ALA A 11 2.43 -10.37 -8.88
N GLY A 12 2.60 -9.04 -8.92
CA GLY A 12 2.65 -8.23 -7.71
C GLY A 12 1.35 -8.24 -6.92
N ILE A 13 0.20 -8.12 -7.59
CA ILE A 13 -1.13 -8.15 -6.95
C ILE A 13 -1.41 -9.52 -6.33
N ASP A 14 -1.18 -10.60 -7.09
CA ASP A 14 -1.45 -11.96 -6.64
C ASP A 14 -0.54 -12.37 -5.47
N PHE A 15 0.71 -11.88 -5.43
CA PHE A 15 1.62 -12.12 -4.31
C PHE A 15 1.15 -11.44 -3.02
N GLY A 16 0.68 -10.19 -3.14
CA GLY A 16 0.04 -9.47 -2.02
C GLY A 16 -1.17 -10.24 -1.49
N PHE A 17 -2.07 -10.66 -2.39
CA PHE A 17 -3.24 -11.46 -2.03
C PHE A 17 -2.87 -12.79 -1.37
N ALA A 18 -1.90 -13.54 -1.92
CA ALA A 18 -1.45 -14.81 -1.37
C ALA A 18 -0.90 -14.67 0.05
N THR A 19 -0.23 -13.56 0.35
CA THR A 19 0.31 -13.27 1.69
C THR A 19 -0.84 -13.09 2.69
N PHE A 20 -1.83 -12.26 2.38
CA PHE A 20 -3.01 -12.08 3.24
C PHE A 20 -3.85 -13.35 3.36
N PHE A 21 -4.05 -14.07 2.25
CA PHE A 21 -4.82 -15.30 2.23
C PHE A 21 -4.15 -16.41 3.05
N SER A 22 -2.82 -16.49 3.05
CA SER A 22 -2.08 -17.44 3.90
C SER A 22 -2.27 -17.14 5.38
N VAL A 23 -2.29 -15.85 5.78
CA VAL A 23 -2.61 -15.44 7.16
C VAL A 23 -4.06 -15.77 7.52
N PHE A 24 -5.00 -15.54 6.60
CA PHE A 24 -6.40 -15.93 6.79
C PHE A 24 -6.58 -17.44 6.98
N LEU A 25 -5.90 -18.26 6.17
CA LEU A 25 -5.90 -19.71 6.31
C LEU A 25 -5.25 -20.17 7.62
N ASN A 26 -4.25 -19.45 8.11
CA ASN A 26 -3.67 -19.69 9.42
C ASN A 26 -4.69 -19.49 10.53
N MET A 27 -5.43 -18.38 10.48
CA MET A 27 -6.45 -18.05 11.48
C MET A 27 -7.66 -18.99 11.43
N THR A 28 -8.04 -19.48 10.25
CA THR A 28 -9.26 -20.27 10.08
C THR A 28 -9.02 -21.78 10.16
N ALA A 29 -7.91 -22.26 9.62
CA ALA A 29 -7.62 -23.68 9.43
C ALA A 29 -6.25 -24.11 10.01
N GLY A 30 -5.52 -23.21 10.66
CA GLY A 30 -4.19 -23.50 11.21
C GLY A 30 -3.11 -23.70 10.14
N TYR A 31 -3.33 -23.23 8.91
CA TYR A 31 -2.37 -23.39 7.81
C TYR A 31 -1.06 -22.63 8.09
N PRO A 32 0.13 -23.24 7.93
CA PRO A 32 1.39 -22.59 8.21
C PRO A 32 1.69 -21.43 7.24
N THR A 33 2.19 -20.31 7.76
CA THR A 33 2.51 -19.09 6.99
C THR A 33 3.98 -18.97 6.62
N SER A 34 4.74 -20.08 6.67
CA SER A 34 6.16 -20.03 6.32
C SER A 34 6.32 -19.77 4.80
N PRO A 35 7.45 -19.18 4.37
CA PRO A 35 7.60 -18.68 3.00
C PRO A 35 7.30 -19.72 1.91
N GLY A 36 7.66 -20.98 2.14
CA GLY A 36 7.36 -22.06 1.20
C GLY A 36 5.86 -22.32 1.00
N TYR A 37 5.06 -22.23 2.06
CA TYR A 37 3.61 -22.45 1.99
C TYR A 37 2.88 -21.28 1.36
N VAL A 38 3.36 -20.05 1.58
CA VAL A 38 2.86 -18.86 0.89
C VAL A 38 3.11 -18.96 -0.61
N LEU A 39 4.28 -19.46 -1.03
CA LEU A 39 4.59 -19.67 -2.45
C LEU A 39 3.70 -20.74 -3.10
N ILE A 40 3.32 -21.79 -2.37
CA ILE A 40 2.38 -22.81 -2.88
C ILE A 40 0.99 -22.19 -3.10
N VAL A 41 0.51 -21.43 -2.12
CA VAL A 41 -0.77 -20.69 -2.22
C VAL A 41 -0.74 -19.70 -3.37
N TYR A 42 0.34 -18.94 -3.50
CA TYR A 42 0.57 -18.00 -4.60
C TYR A 42 0.55 -18.69 -5.97
N ALA A 43 1.23 -19.83 -6.13
CA ALA A 43 1.22 -20.60 -7.37
C ALA A 43 -0.19 -21.11 -7.73
N GLY A 44 -0.97 -21.55 -6.74
CA GLY A 44 -2.37 -21.95 -6.93
C GLY A 44 -3.26 -20.78 -7.37
N ILE A 45 -3.08 -19.60 -6.77
CA ILE A 45 -3.80 -18.37 -7.14
C ILE A 45 -3.45 -17.96 -8.57
N LEU A 46 -2.18 -17.98 -8.97
CA LEU A 46 -1.75 -17.66 -10.33
C LEU A 46 -2.39 -18.59 -11.38
N LEU A 47 -2.44 -19.89 -11.10
CA LEU A 47 -3.11 -20.85 -12.00
C LEU A 47 -4.60 -20.54 -12.11
N LEU A 48 -5.28 -20.30 -10.98
CA LEU A 48 -6.69 -19.94 -10.97
C LEU A 48 -6.94 -18.62 -11.72
N HIS A 49 -6.08 -17.63 -11.53
CA HIS A 49 -6.11 -16.35 -12.23
C HIS A 49 -6.01 -16.56 -13.75
N GLY A 50 -5.03 -17.35 -14.21
CA GLY A 50 -4.85 -17.67 -15.62
C GLY A 50 -6.07 -18.40 -16.23
N VAL A 51 -6.66 -19.34 -15.49
CA VAL A 51 -7.86 -20.07 -15.92
C VAL A 51 -9.06 -19.13 -16.02
N LEU A 52 -9.31 -18.30 -15.01
CA LEU A 52 -10.40 -17.32 -15.03
C LEU A 52 -10.19 -16.27 -16.12
N ASN A 53 -8.95 -15.86 -16.37
CA ASN A 53 -8.61 -14.96 -17.46
C ASN A 53 -8.80 -15.60 -18.85
N THR A 54 -8.81 -16.93 -18.95
CA THR A 54 -9.02 -17.63 -20.24
C THR A 54 -10.50 -17.95 -20.49
N PHE A 55 -11.26 -18.33 -19.46
CA PHE A 55 -12.66 -18.79 -19.59
C PHE A 55 -13.70 -17.77 -19.12
N GLY A 56 -13.33 -16.83 -18.24
CA GLY A 56 -14.23 -15.91 -17.53
C GLY A 56 -14.09 -14.45 -17.92
N VAL A 57 -13.49 -14.13 -19.08
CA VAL A 57 -13.13 -12.77 -19.52
C VAL A 57 -14.30 -11.78 -19.39
N ARG A 58 -15.54 -12.20 -19.67
CA ARG A 58 -16.72 -11.33 -19.57
C ARG A 58 -17.05 -10.89 -18.15
N LEU A 59 -16.84 -11.75 -17.15
CA LEU A 59 -17.15 -11.43 -15.76
C LEU A 59 -16.02 -10.63 -15.10
N VAL A 60 -14.77 -11.01 -15.36
CA VAL A 60 -13.58 -10.29 -14.89
C VAL A 60 -13.54 -8.87 -15.49
N SER A 61 -13.88 -8.71 -16.77
CA SER A 61 -13.96 -7.40 -17.42
C SER A 61 -14.98 -6.47 -16.73
N LEU A 62 -16.16 -6.98 -16.39
CA LEU A 62 -17.18 -6.17 -15.70
C LEU A 62 -16.75 -5.76 -14.29
N LEU A 63 -16.15 -6.67 -13.52
CA LEU A 63 -15.67 -6.36 -12.16
C LEU A 63 -14.47 -5.40 -12.18
N SER A 64 -13.59 -5.55 -13.17
CA SER A 64 -12.43 -4.68 -13.34
C SER A 64 -12.85 -3.25 -13.73
N ASP A 65 -13.80 -3.10 -14.65
CA ASP A 65 -14.32 -1.78 -15.05
C ASP A 65 -14.98 -1.06 -13.87
N VAL A 66 -15.81 -1.77 -13.09
CA VAL A 66 -16.45 -1.19 -11.89
C VAL A 66 -15.42 -0.78 -10.84
N SER A 67 -14.39 -1.60 -10.61
CA SER A 67 -13.32 -1.30 -9.65
C SER A 67 -12.49 -0.08 -10.09
N ALA A 68 -12.20 0.05 -11.38
CA ALA A 68 -11.50 1.20 -11.94
C ALA A 68 -12.31 2.48 -11.74
N TRP A 69 -13.61 2.45 -12.05
CA TRP A 69 -14.50 3.59 -11.81
C TRP A 69 -14.58 3.96 -10.33
N TRP A 70 -14.62 2.99 -9.42
CA TRP A 70 -14.62 3.24 -7.98
C TRP A 70 -13.33 3.91 -7.49
N HIS A 71 -12.16 3.46 -7.97
CA HIS A 71 -10.88 4.09 -7.63
C HIS A 71 -10.78 5.52 -8.16
N VAL A 72 -11.22 5.75 -9.41
CA VAL A 72 -11.27 7.09 -10.00
C VAL A 72 -12.18 8.00 -9.18
N LEU A 73 -13.38 7.53 -8.82
CA LEU A 73 -14.32 8.28 -7.97
C LEU A 73 -13.72 8.57 -6.59
N GLY A 74 -13.13 7.58 -5.94
CA GLY A 74 -12.51 7.74 -4.61
C GLY A 74 -11.38 8.76 -4.61
N VAL A 75 -10.46 8.69 -5.59
CA VAL A 75 -9.38 9.67 -5.73
C VAL A 75 -9.93 11.07 -5.99
N LEU A 76 -10.94 11.19 -6.87
CA LEU A 76 -11.54 12.48 -7.20
C LEU A 76 -12.26 13.08 -5.98
N VAL A 77 -12.96 12.27 -5.20
CA VAL A 77 -13.57 12.70 -3.93
C VAL A 77 -12.51 13.20 -2.95
N ILE A 78 -11.44 12.43 -2.73
CA ILE A 78 -10.35 12.83 -1.83
C ILE A 78 -9.70 14.14 -2.30
N ALA A 79 -9.45 14.26 -3.61
CA ALA A 79 -8.86 15.46 -4.19
C ALA A 79 -9.77 16.69 -4.02
N VAL A 80 -11.07 16.54 -4.27
CA VAL A 80 -12.07 17.61 -4.06
C VAL A 80 -12.14 17.99 -2.59
N VAL A 81 -12.22 17.01 -1.69
CA VAL A 81 -12.22 17.26 -0.24
C VAL A 81 -10.96 18.02 0.16
N LEU A 82 -9.77 17.58 -0.23
CA LEU A 82 -8.51 18.26 0.08
C LEU A 82 -8.37 19.63 -0.58
N PHE A 83 -9.04 19.88 -1.71
CA PHE A 83 -9.01 21.17 -2.39
C PHE A 83 -9.96 22.19 -1.72
N PHE A 84 -11.12 21.76 -1.23
CA PHE A 84 -12.13 22.64 -0.62
C PHE A 84 -12.05 22.73 0.91
N VAL A 85 -11.51 21.71 1.59
CA VAL A 85 -11.33 21.69 3.04
C VAL A 85 -10.13 22.49 3.59
N PRO A 86 -9.13 22.99 2.83
CA PRO A 86 -8.03 23.73 3.45
C PRO A 86 -8.50 25.15 3.82
N SER A 87 -9.20 25.26 4.94
CA SER A 87 -9.42 26.49 5.69
C SER A 87 -8.32 26.70 6.76
N HIS A 88 -7.43 25.73 6.96
CA HIS A 88 -6.24 25.87 7.79
C HIS A 88 -4.99 25.61 6.96
N HIS A 89 -4.43 26.70 6.41
CA HIS A 89 -3.08 26.71 5.89
C HIS A 89 -2.14 26.45 7.08
N ALA A 90 -1.66 25.21 7.24
CA ALA A 90 -0.35 25.03 7.85
C ALA A 90 0.64 25.70 6.89
N SER A 91 1.03 26.93 7.20
CA SER A 91 1.88 27.74 6.34
C SER A 91 3.13 26.91 5.99
N ALA A 92 3.61 27.00 4.74
CA ALA A 92 4.89 26.40 4.36
C ALA A 92 6.02 26.84 5.32
N SER A 93 5.86 28.00 5.96
CA SER A 93 6.68 28.43 7.10
C SER A 93 6.67 27.44 8.27
N PHE A 94 5.57 26.83 8.69
CA PHE A 94 5.61 25.84 9.78
C PHE A 94 6.45 24.59 9.44
N ILE A 95 6.44 24.13 8.18
CA ILE A 95 7.18 22.94 7.72
C ILE A 95 8.67 23.26 7.48
N PHE A 96 8.99 24.46 7.00
CA PHE A 96 10.37 24.88 6.75
C PHE A 96 11.05 25.57 7.95
N THR A 97 10.30 26.00 8.98
CA THR A 97 10.86 26.71 10.15
C THR A 97 10.90 25.86 11.43
N LYS A 98 10.22 24.70 11.48
CA LYS A 98 10.46 23.68 12.52
C LYS A 98 11.67 22.81 12.13
N PHE A 99 12.84 23.43 12.05
CA PHE A 99 14.04 22.70 12.44
C PHE A 99 13.97 22.56 13.96
N GLU A 100 13.51 21.40 14.44
CA GLU A 100 13.86 20.96 15.78
C GLU A 100 15.38 20.90 15.83
N ASN A 101 15.99 21.96 16.37
CA ASN A 101 17.41 22.01 16.62
C ASN A 101 17.69 20.91 17.65
N VAL A 102 18.25 19.81 17.17
CA VAL A 102 18.84 18.78 18.01
C VAL A 102 20.14 19.35 18.60
N THR A 103 20.05 20.43 19.37
CA THR A 103 21.15 20.96 20.19
C THR A 103 21.48 20.01 21.35
N THR A 104 20.77 18.89 21.48
CA THR A 104 21.02 17.82 22.44
C THR A 104 22.24 16.96 22.09
N LEU A 105 22.94 17.19 20.97
CA LEU A 105 24.15 16.45 20.60
C LEU A 105 25.48 17.16 20.87
N MET A 106 25.48 18.34 21.50
CA MET A 106 26.72 19.02 21.96
C MET A 106 26.55 19.66 23.34
N CYS A 107 26.02 18.92 24.32
CA CYS A 107 26.46 19.11 25.69
C CYS A 107 26.74 17.72 26.28
N PRO A 108 27.99 17.24 26.24
CA PRO A 108 28.38 16.07 27.01
C PRO A 108 28.29 16.49 28.48
N SER A 109 27.22 16.05 29.16
CA SER A 109 27.08 15.75 30.60
C SER A 109 27.93 16.49 31.68
N THR A 110 28.49 17.69 31.46
CA THR A 110 29.43 18.28 32.44
C THR A 110 29.50 19.81 32.55
N CYS A 111 28.72 20.62 31.85
CA CYS A 111 28.80 22.09 32.05
C CYS A 111 27.43 22.77 32.26
N SER A 112 27.25 23.29 33.48
CA SER A 112 26.24 24.29 33.86
C SER A 112 26.25 25.49 32.90
N CYS A 113 25.11 25.80 32.28
CA CYS A 113 24.85 27.13 31.73
C CYS A 113 23.71 27.78 32.51
N SER A 114 24.05 28.26 33.71
CA SER A 114 23.38 29.38 34.34
C SER A 114 24.14 30.65 33.91
N ALA A 115 23.40 31.67 33.49
CA ALA A 115 23.84 33.02 33.14
C ALA A 115 24.49 33.23 31.76
N CYS A 116 23.66 33.62 30.79
CA CYS A 116 23.71 34.94 30.13
C CYS A 116 22.39 35.17 29.37
#